data_AF-X1EXW0-F1
#
_entry.id   AF-X1EXW0-F1
#
_cell.length_a   1.000
_cell.length_b   1.000
_cell.length_c   1.000
_cell.angle_alpha   90.00
_cell.angle_beta   90.00
_cell.angle_gamma   90.00
#
_symmetry.space_group_name_H-M   'P 1'
#
loop_
_entity.id
_entity.type
_entity.pdbx_description
1 polymer ?
#
loop_
_entity_poly.entity_id
_entity_poly.type
_entity_poly.pdbx_seq_one_letter_code
_entity_poly.pdbx_strand_id
1 'polypeptide(L)'
;MKTELEKLESVSKKSQAIGEFLEWLFGTKNYHIAKYLTEEEYESEDNVCWVDGLYEKQQFKRHEIGKEELMPIYVDIEKLLAEFFEIDLVKVEKERRETLEKLIKNNPTK
;
A
#
# COMPACT_ATOMS: atom_id res chain seq x y z
N MET A 1 19.56 10.73 17.61
CA MET A 1 18.34 10.59 16.80
C MET A 1 18.24 9.12 16.46
N LYS A 2 17.13 8.43 16.74
CA LYS A 2 16.98 7.01 16.39
C LYS A 2 16.98 6.84 14.87
N THR A 3 17.61 5.80 14.36
CA THR A 3 17.58 5.46 12.92
C THR A 3 16.21 4.92 12.53
N GLU A 4 15.88 4.84 11.24
CA GLU A 4 14.60 4.23 10.83
C GLU A 4 14.61 2.72 11.07
N LEU A 5 15.77 2.06 10.96
CA LEU A 5 15.90 0.65 11.32
C LEU A 5 15.58 0.35 12.77
N GLU A 6 16.02 1.21 13.71
CA GLU A 6 15.70 1.06 15.13
C GLU A 6 14.20 1.26 15.40
N LYS A 7 13.55 2.19 14.67
CA LYS A 7 12.10 2.37 14.75
C LYS A 7 11.38 1.12 14.24
N LEU A 8 11.75 0.62 13.07
CA LEU A 8 11.19 -0.58 12.46
C LEU A 8 11.32 -1.79 13.39
N GLU A 9 12.49 -1.98 14.00
CA GLU A 9 12.72 -3.06 14.97
C GLU A 9 11.82 -2.91 16.20
N SER A 10 11.68 -1.68 16.71
CA SER A 10 10.87 -1.41 17.91
C SER A 10 9.38 -1.67 17.72
N VAL A 11 8.86 -1.60 16.50
CA VAL A 11 7.45 -1.86 16.19
C VAL A 11 7.19 -3.25 15.60
N SER A 12 8.24 -4.02 15.28
CA SER A 12 8.17 -5.32 14.57
C SER A 12 7.07 -6.26 15.06
N LYS A 13 6.97 -6.49 16.37
CA LYS A 13 5.95 -7.38 16.94
C LYS A 13 4.52 -6.86 16.74
N LYS A 14 4.34 -5.54 16.83
CA LYS A 14 3.03 -4.90 16.65
C LYS A 14 2.64 -4.87 15.18
N SER A 15 3.56 -4.48 14.30
CA SER A 15 3.32 -4.45 12.86
C SER A 15 3.02 -5.84 12.31
N GLN A 16 3.71 -6.88 12.80
CA GLN A 16 3.39 -8.27 12.45
C GLN A 16 1.96 -8.64 12.83
N ALA A 17 1.55 -8.41 14.08
CA ALA A 17 0.20 -8.77 14.54
C ALA A 17 -0.90 -8.02 13.76
N ILE A 18 -0.68 -6.74 13.41
CA ILE A 18 -1.62 -5.96 12.60
C ILE A 18 -1.61 -6.48 11.15
N GLY A 19 -0.46 -6.80 10.59
CA GLY A 19 -0.32 -7.38 9.25
C GLY A 19 -1.10 -8.70 9.12
N GLU A 20 -0.88 -9.63 10.05
CA GLU A 20 -1.63 -10.90 10.10
C GLU A 20 -3.14 -10.68 10.20
N PHE A 21 -3.57 -9.68 10.97
CA PHE A 21 -4.98 -9.31 11.06
C PHE A 21 -5.52 -8.77 9.72
N LEU A 22 -4.79 -7.88 9.04
CA LEU A 22 -5.19 -7.31 7.76
C LEU A 22 -5.20 -8.37 6.64
N GLU A 23 -4.23 -9.27 6.61
CA GLU A 23 -4.21 -10.42 5.69
C GLU A 23 -5.41 -11.33 5.90
N TRP A 24 -5.77 -11.62 7.15
CA TRP A 24 -6.98 -12.36 7.46
C TRP A 24 -8.25 -11.59 7.05
N LEU A 25 -8.30 -10.29 7.31
CA LEU A 25 -9.46 -9.44 7.00
C LEU A 25 -9.71 -9.35 5.49
N PHE A 26 -8.65 -9.11 4.71
CA PHE A 26 -8.75 -8.93 3.27
C PHE A 26 -8.81 -10.27 2.53
N GLY A 27 -8.00 -11.25 2.93
CA GLY A 27 -7.92 -12.55 2.26
C GLY A 27 -9.01 -13.53 2.70
N THR A 28 -9.17 -13.74 4.01
CA THR A 28 -10.11 -14.76 4.52
C THR A 28 -11.54 -14.25 4.61
N LYS A 29 -11.73 -13.00 5.03
CA LYS A 29 -13.07 -12.41 5.18
C LYS A 29 -13.55 -11.66 3.95
N ASN A 30 -12.66 -11.40 2.98
CA ASN A 30 -12.96 -10.66 1.76
C ASN A 30 -13.58 -9.27 2.03
N TYR A 31 -13.15 -8.61 3.11
CA TYR A 31 -13.46 -7.21 3.35
C TYR A 31 -12.45 -6.33 2.63
N HIS A 32 -12.89 -5.17 2.17
CA HIS A 32 -12.05 -4.21 1.45
C HIS A 32 -12.16 -2.82 2.09
N ILE A 33 -11.08 -2.06 2.06
CA ILE A 33 -11.11 -0.64 2.42
C ILE A 33 -11.81 0.10 1.28
N ALA A 34 -12.73 1.00 1.62
CA ALA A 34 -13.37 1.88 0.66
C ALA A 34 -13.34 3.33 1.14
N LYS A 35 -13.32 4.27 0.19
CA LYS A 35 -13.56 5.70 0.46
C LYS A 35 -14.65 6.23 -0.44
N TYR A 36 -15.26 7.32 0.00
CA TYR A 36 -16.00 8.20 -0.88
C TYR A 36 -15.01 8.92 -1.78
N LEU A 37 -15.30 8.96 -3.08
CA LEU A 37 -14.52 9.73 -4.03
C LEU A 37 -14.81 11.23 -3.83
N THR A 38 -13.77 12.04 -4.00
CA THR A 38 -13.98 13.48 -4.18
C THR A 38 -14.50 13.77 -5.60
N GLU A 39 -15.01 14.98 -5.83
CA GLU A 39 -15.45 15.39 -7.18
C GLU A 39 -14.30 15.32 -8.20
N GLU A 40 -13.09 15.67 -7.78
CA GLU A 40 -11.87 15.62 -8.61
C GLU A 40 -11.50 14.18 -9.00
N GLU A 41 -11.57 13.24 -8.04
CA GLU A 41 -11.28 11.82 -8.30
C GLU A 41 -12.35 11.16 -9.16
N TYR A 42 -13.61 11.56 -9.01
CA TYR A 42 -14.73 11.08 -9.84
C TYR A 42 -14.58 11.50 -11.30
N GLU A 43 -14.06 12.70 -11.55
CA GLU A 43 -13.87 13.24 -12.90
C GLU A 43 -12.57 12.75 -13.56
N SER A 44 -11.68 12.08 -12.83
CA SER A 44 -10.41 11.56 -13.36
C SER A 44 -10.59 10.42 -14.38
N GLU A 45 -9.76 10.43 -15.43
CA GLU A 45 -9.73 9.38 -16.47
C GLU A 45 -9.31 8.00 -15.92
N ASP A 46 -8.66 7.99 -14.75
CA ASP A 46 -8.21 6.76 -14.07
C ASP A 46 -9.35 6.00 -13.38
N ASN A 47 -10.52 6.63 -13.22
CA ASN A 47 -11.68 6.06 -12.52
C ASN A 47 -12.68 5.39 -13.48
N VAL A 48 -12.25 5.08 -14.70
CA VAL A 48 -13.06 4.37 -15.69
C VAL A 48 -13.01 2.87 -15.38
N CYS A 49 -14.11 2.29 -14.91
CA CYS A 49 -14.23 0.83 -14.82
C CYS A 49 -14.13 0.22 -16.21
N TRP A 50 -13.04 -0.52 -16.44
CA TRP A 50 -12.91 -1.42 -17.58
C TRP A 50 -13.87 -2.60 -17.40
N VAL A 51 -14.98 -2.59 -18.13
CA VAL A 51 -15.87 -3.76 -18.18
C VAL A 51 -15.24 -4.76 -19.15
N ASP A 52 -14.73 -5.87 -18.64
CA ASP A 52 -14.10 -6.92 -19.45
C ASP A 52 -15.07 -7.43 -20.53
N GLY A 53 -14.66 -7.31 -21.80
CA GLY A 53 -15.26 -8.07 -22.92
C GLY A 53 -16.04 -7.31 -23.98
N LEU A 54 -16.15 -5.97 -23.97
CA LEU A 54 -16.81 -5.21 -25.04
C LEU A 54 -15.86 -4.24 -25.72
N TYR A 55 -15.07 -4.75 -26.68
CA TYR A 55 -14.34 -3.97 -27.69
C TYR A 55 -15.25 -3.44 -28.81
N GLU A 56 -16.53 -3.16 -28.51
CA GLU A 56 -17.37 -2.39 -29.42
C GLU A 56 -17.49 -0.98 -28.87
N LYS A 57 -17.25 -0.01 -29.74
CA LYS A 57 -17.31 1.45 -29.53
C LYS A 57 -18.73 1.94 -29.19
N GLN A 58 -19.43 1.28 -28.29
CA GLN A 58 -20.66 1.75 -27.70
C GLN A 58 -20.30 2.44 -26.40
N GLN A 59 -20.40 3.77 -26.46
CA GLN A 59 -20.48 4.71 -25.34
C GLN A 59 -20.54 3.99 -24.00
N PHE A 60 -19.42 4.01 -23.26
CA PHE A 60 -19.40 3.67 -21.85
C PHE A 60 -20.59 4.40 -21.22
N LYS A 61 -21.65 3.67 -20.86
CA LYS A 61 -22.59 4.20 -19.89
C LYS A 61 -21.75 4.30 -18.64
N ARG A 62 -21.23 5.50 -18.35
CA ARG A 62 -20.83 5.89 -17.00
C ARG A 62 -21.93 5.30 -16.13
N HIS A 63 -21.63 4.26 -15.37
CA HIS A 63 -22.47 4.01 -14.20
C HIS A 63 -22.45 5.36 -13.50
N GLU A 64 -23.64 5.90 -13.23
CA GLU A 64 -23.78 7.06 -12.35
C GLU A 64 -23.39 6.57 -10.96
N ILE A 65 -22.10 6.24 -10.78
CA ILE A 65 -21.50 6.02 -9.48
C ILE A 65 -21.73 7.36 -8.82
N GLY A 66 -22.75 7.43 -7.96
CA GLY A 66 -23.11 8.68 -7.33
C GLY A 66 -21.88 9.21 -6.61
N LYS A 67 -21.75 10.54 -6.48
CA LYS A 67 -20.71 11.18 -5.66
C LYS A 67 -20.68 10.68 -4.20
N GLU A 68 -21.70 9.90 -3.81
CA GLU A 68 -21.92 9.31 -2.50
C GLU A 68 -21.71 7.78 -2.48
N GLU A 69 -21.13 7.19 -3.53
CA GLU A 69 -20.82 5.76 -3.55
C GLU A 69 -19.43 5.48 -2.94
N LEU A 70 -19.35 4.41 -2.14
CA LEU A 70 -18.11 3.91 -1.59
C LEU A 70 -17.35 3.11 -2.65
N MET A 71 -16.15 3.57 -2.97
CA MET A 71 -15.28 2.91 -3.94
C MET A 71 -14.18 2.14 -3.23
N PRO A 72 -13.95 0.86 -3.59
CA PRO A 72 -12.87 0.08 -3.02
C PRO A 72 -11.53 0.70 -3.41
N ILE A 73 -10.60 0.75 -2.46
CA ILE A 73 -9.23 1.20 -2.69
C ILE A 73 -8.30 0.01 -2.53
N TYR A 74 -7.46 -0.20 -3.53
CA TYR A 74 -6.36 -1.14 -3.45
C TYR A 74 -5.17 -0.44 -2.80
N VAL A 75 -4.96 -0.71 -1.50
CA VAL A 75 -3.81 -0.21 -0.76
C VAL A 75 -2.95 -1.38 -0.30
N ASP A 76 -1.64 -1.23 -0.44
CA ASP A 76 -0.66 -2.20 0.02
C ASP A 76 -0.58 -2.19 1.56
N ILE A 77 -0.63 -3.38 2.18
CA ILE A 77 -0.55 -3.55 3.64
C ILE A 77 0.77 -2.96 4.17
N GLU A 78 1.89 -3.11 3.46
CA GLU A 78 3.18 -2.57 3.87
C GLU A 78 3.13 -1.04 3.95
N LYS A 79 2.48 -0.40 2.98
CA LYS A 79 2.32 1.06 2.97
C LYS A 79 1.43 1.55 4.12
N LEU A 80 0.32 0.85 4.39
CA LEU A 80 -0.55 1.17 5.52
C LEU A 80 0.18 1.06 6.85
N LEU A 81 0.96 -0.01 7.04
CA LEU A 81 1.74 -0.20 8.26
C LEU A 81 2.85 0.85 8.38
N ALA A 82 3.55 1.17 7.29
CA ALA A 82 4.58 2.19 7.28
C ALA A 82 4.02 3.57 7.64
N GLU A 83 2.86 3.94 7.07
CA GLU A 83 2.17 5.19 7.40
C GLU A 83 1.73 5.22 8.86
N PHE A 84 1.08 4.16 9.34
CA PHE A 84 0.60 4.07 10.72
C PHE A 84 1.71 4.17 11.78
N PHE A 85 2.89 3.61 11.49
CA PHE A 85 4.05 3.67 12.40
C PHE A 85 5.01 4.82 12.09
N GLU A 86 4.67 5.71 11.14
CA GLU A 86 5.50 6.83 10.69
C GLU A 86 6.92 6.40 10.29
N ILE A 87 7.00 5.33 9.50
CA ILE A 87 8.25 4.73 9.00
C ILE A 87 8.49 5.16 7.56
N ASP A 88 9.68 5.69 7.29
CA ASP A 88 10.14 5.98 5.94
C ASP A 88 10.80 4.75 5.31
N LEU A 89 10.06 4.04 4.45
CA LEU A 89 10.54 2.83 3.77
C LEU A 89 11.77 3.08 2.88
N VAL A 90 11.87 4.26 2.26
CA VAL A 90 13.02 4.62 1.41
C VAL A 90 14.28 4.75 2.26
N LYS A 91 14.14 5.39 3.42
CA LYS A 91 15.23 5.56 4.37
C LYS A 91 15.62 4.24 5.04
N VAL A 92 14.66 3.38 5.39
CA VAL A 92 14.93 2.01 5.88
C VAL A 92 15.79 1.25 4.88
N GLU A 93 15.39 1.22 3.60
CA GLU A 93 16.11 0.49 2.57
C GLU A 93 17.52 1.06 2.34
N LYS A 94 17.67 2.39 2.39
CA LYS A 94 18.98 3.03 2.35
C LYS A 94 19.87 2.60 3.50
N GLU A 95 19.37 2.65 4.74
CA GLU A 95 20.12 2.26 5.93
C GLU A 95 20.51 0.75 5.90
N ARG A 96 19.65 -0.12 5.33
CA ARG A 96 19.98 -1.54 5.10
C ARG A 96 21.17 -1.70 4.15
N ARG A 97 21.15 -1.00 3.01
CA ARG A 97 22.24 -1.07 2.02
C ARG A 97 23.56 -0.58 2.60
N GLU A 98 23.55 0.53 3.31
CA GLU A 98 24.76 1.06 3.98
C GLU A 98 25.31 0.08 5.03
N THR A 99 24.43 -0.62 5.75
CA THR A 99 24.84 -1.65 6.71
C THR A 99 25.45 -2.85 5.99
N LEU A 100 24.85 -3.31 4.89
CA LEU A 100 25.37 -4.42 4.09
C LEU A 100 26.73 -4.09 3.46
N GLU A 101 26.90 -2.90 2.90
CA GLU A 101 28.17 -2.44 2.32
C GLU A 101 29.31 -2.45 3.34
N LYS A 102 29.04 -2.02 4.59
CA LYS A 102 30.02 -2.10 5.69
C LYS A 102 30.41 -3.54 6.00
N LEU A 103 29.44 -4.46 6.02
CA LEU A 103 29.69 -5.88 6.27
C LEU A 103 30.53 -6.51 5.16
N ILE A 104 30.23 -6.21 3.90
CA ILE A 104 31.00 -6.68 2.73
C ILE A 104 32.44 -6.18 2.80
N LYS A 105 32.64 -4.88 3.09
CA LYS A 105 33.98 -4.28 3.20
C LYS A 105 34.81 -4.92 4.32
N ASN A 106 34.17 -5.32 5.42
CA ASN A 106 34.83 -5.91 6.58
C ASN A 106 35.08 -7.42 6.45
N ASN A 107 34.36 -8.10 5.55
CA ASN A 107 34.55 -9.51 5.20
C ASN A 107 34.81 -9.66 3.70
N PRO A 108 35.97 -9.19 3.19
CA PRO A 108 36.34 -9.49 1.81
C PRO A 108 36.49 -11.01 1.73
N THR A 109 35.60 -11.64 0.96
CA THR A 109 35.68 -13.08 0.65
C THR A 109 37.10 -13.42 0.23
N LYS A 110 37.75 -14.30 1.02
CA LYS A 110 39.03 -14.92 0.69
C LYS A 110 38.90 -15.81 -0.54
#